data_AF-A0A3D1BCY6-F1
#
_entry.id   AF-A0A3D1BCY6-F1
#
_cell.length_a   1.000
_cell.length_b   1.000
_cell.length_c   1.000
_cell.angle_alpha   90.00
_cell.angle_beta   90.00
_cell.angle_gamma   90.00
#
_symmetry.space_group_name_H-M   'P 1'
#
loop_
_entity.id
_entity.type
_entity.pdbx_description
1 polymer ?
#
loop_
_entity_poly.entity_id
_entity_poly.type
_entity_poly.pdbx_seq_one_letter_code
_entity_poly.pdbx_strand_id
1 'polypeptide(L)' 'MNFEVVFFGTGAAVPVPSRGTTSQFVDIHGHTYLLDAGEGVQLSLRKNKRKFQKL' A
#
# COMPACT_ATOMS: atom_id res chain seq x y z
N MET A 1 10.96 -15.39 -10.23
CA MET A 1 11.33 -14.44 -9.16
C MET A 1 10.32 -13.31 -9.20
N ASN A 2 9.60 -13.05 -8.11
CA ASN A 2 8.58 -12.00 -8.09
C ASN A 2 9.08 -10.85 -7.23
N PHE A 3 9.19 -9.67 -7.84
CA PHE A 3 9.40 -8.40 -7.17
C PHE A 3 8.31 -7.47 -7.68
N GLU A 4 7.35 -7.13 -6.82
CA GLU A 4 6.20 -6.28 -7.17
C GLU A 4 6.13 -5.11 -6.20
N VAL A 5 5.89 -3.91 -6.74
CA VAL A 5 5.59 -2.71 -5.95
C VAL A 5 4.25 -2.15 -6.39
N VAL A 6 3.35 -1.94 -5.44
CA VAL A 6 2.03 -1.33 -5.66
C VAL A 6 1.95 -0.05 -4.84
N PHE A 7 1.75 1.08 -5.51
CA PHE A 7 1.57 2.38 -4.87
C PHE A 7 0.11 2.54 -4.44
N PHE A 8 -0.16 2.44 -3.13
CA PHE A 8 -1.49 2.66 -2.56
C PHE A 8 -1.77 4.13 -2.24
N GLY A 9 -0.72 4.92 -2.03
CA GLY A 9 -0.84 6.36 -1.91
C GLY A 9 0.45 7.06 -2.28
N THR A 10 0.29 8.25 -2.83
CA THR A 10 1.34 9.05 -3.49
C THR A 10 1.15 10.55 -3.28
N GLY A 11 0.22 10.95 -2.40
CA GLY A 11 0.03 12.32 -1.96
C GLY A 11 0.91 12.64 -0.75
N ALA A 12 1.37 13.89 -0.66
CA ALA A 12 2.16 14.38 0.46
C ALA A 12 1.27 15.15 1.45
N ALA A 13 1.60 15.06 2.74
CA ALA A 13 0.94 15.72 3.88
C ALA A 13 -0.53 15.33 4.12
N VAL A 14 -1.42 15.61 3.16
CA VAL A 14 -2.87 15.39 3.26
C VAL A 14 -3.40 14.68 2.01
N PRO A 15 -4.41 13.80 2.14
CA PRO A 15 -5.00 13.13 0.99
C PRO A 15 -5.80 14.12 0.15
N VAL A 16 -5.85 13.87 -1.16
CA VAL A 16 -6.73 14.57 -2.10
C VAL A 16 -7.65 13.56 -2.78
N PRO A 17 -8.76 13.98 -3.41
CA PRO A 17 -9.74 13.03 -3.97
C PRO A 17 -9.16 12.01 -4.94
N SER A 18 -8.09 12.35 -5.66
CA SER A 18 -7.42 11.47 -6.62
C SER A 18 -6.25 10.66 -6.03
N ARG A 19 -5.76 10.99 -4.83
CA ARG A 19 -4.54 10.40 -4.25
C ARG A 19 -4.60 10.35 -2.72
N GLY A 20 -4.50 9.13 -2.17
CA GLY A 20 -4.23 8.92 -0.74
C GLY A 20 -2.80 9.33 -0.35
N THR A 21 -2.55 9.46 0.95
CA THR A 21 -1.23 9.74 1.53
C THR A 21 -0.28 8.53 1.39
N THR A 22 1.03 8.78 1.47
CA THR A 22 2.08 7.78 1.17
C THR A 22 1.81 6.40 1.76
N SER A 23 1.79 5.40 0.87
CA SER A 23 1.78 3.98 1.22
C SER A 23 2.16 3.14 0.01
N GLN A 24 3.07 2.18 0.20
CA GLN A 24 3.49 1.23 -0.83
C GLN A 24 3.47 -0.19 -0.29
N PHE A 25 2.86 -1.09 -1.05
CA PHE A 25 2.94 -2.52 -0.81
C PHE A 25 4.06 -3.10 -1.67
N VAL A 26 4.94 -3.89 -1.06
CA VAL A 26 6.07 -4.54 -1.73
C VAL A 26 5.96 -6.04 -1.50
N ASP A 27 6.01 -6.84 -2.57
CA ASP A 27 6.14 -8.30 -2.51
C ASP A 27 7.52 -8.69 -3.06
N ILE A 28 8.34 -9.29 -2.22
CA ILE A 28 9.65 -9.83 -2.56
C ILE A 28 9.63 -11.33 -2.26
N HIS A 29 9.58 -12.16 -3.31
CA HIS A 29 9.58 -13.62 -3.16
C HIS A 29 8.48 -14.16 -2.21
N GLY A 30 7.29 -13.53 -2.22
CA GLY A 30 6.16 -13.91 -1.35
C GLY A 30 6.23 -13.31 0.06
N HIS A 31 7.30 -12.59 0.39
CA HIS A 31 7.37 -11.77 1.60
C HIS A 31 6.80 -10.39 1.30
N THR A 32 5.74 -10.04 2.02
CA THR A 32 5.01 -8.80 1.83
C THR A 32 5.42 -7.77 2.87
N TYR A 33 5.66 -6.54 2.42
CA TYR A 33 6.00 -5.40 3.25
C TYR A 33 5.05 -4.25 2.96
N LEU A 34 4.74 -3.47 3.98
CA LEU A 34 4.07 -2.19 3.82
C LEU A 34 5.06 -1.09 4.20
N LEU A 35 5.46 -0.30 3.21
CA LEU A 35 6.28 0.89 3.39
C LEU A 35 5.35 2.09 3.52
N ASP A 36 5.44 2.77 4.66
CA ASP A 36 4.51 3.79 5.15
C ASP A 36 3.05 3.33 5.28
N ALA A 37 2.33 3.98 6.19
CA ALA A 37 0.94 3.68 6.48
C ALA A 37 0.10 4.96 6.53
N GLY A 38 0.12 5.72 5.44
CA GLY A 38 -0.74 6.87 5.26
C GLY A 38 -2.21 6.55 5.55
N GLU A 39 -2.94 7.54 6.08
CA GLU A 39 -4.36 7.40 6.43
C GLU A 39 -5.16 6.74 5.30
N GLY A 40 -5.92 5.70 5.66
CA GLY A 40 -6.78 5.00 4.70
C GLY A 40 -6.12 3.86 3.94
N VAL A 41 -4.82 3.55 4.15
CA VAL A 41 -4.13 2.44 3.46
C VAL A 41 -4.85 1.10 3.57
N GLN A 42 -5.54 0.82 4.68
CA GLN A 42 -6.36 -0.38 4.84
C GLN A 42 -7.48 -0.50 3.79
N LEU A 43 -7.99 0.62 3.27
CA LEU A 43 -8.98 0.64 2.21
C LEU A 43 -8.35 0.23 0.88
N SER A 44 -7.14 0.71 0.58
CA SER A 44 -6.38 0.31 -0.61
C SER A 44 -6.00 -1.16 -0.59
N LEU A 45 -5.57 -1.68 0.57
CA LEU A 45 -5.30 -3.11 0.78
C LEU A 45 -6.54 -3.96 0.50
N ARG A 46 -7.70 -3.58 1.07
CA ARG A 46 -8.99 -4.26 0.86
C ARG A 46 -9.45 -4.19 -0.60
N LYS A 47 -9.38 -3.00 -1.23
CA LYS A 47 -9.77 -2.79 -2.63
C LYS A 47 -8.96 -3.67 -3.59
N ASN A 48 -7.67 -3.83 -3.32
CA ASN A 48 -6.76 -4.67 -4.11
C ASN A 48 -6.73 -6.14 -3.66
N LYS A 49 -7.60 -6.54 -2.72
CA LYS A 49 -7.67 -7.92 -2.17
C LYS A 49 -6.33 -8.45 -1.65
N ARG A 50 -5.46 -7.55 -1.15
CA ARG A 50 -4.17 -7.91 -0.56
C ARG A 50 -4.39 -8.26 0.91
N LYS A 51 -3.98 -9.47 1.31
CA LYS A 51 -4.02 -9.91 2.71
C LYS A 51 -3.01 -9.10 3.52
N PHE A 52 -3.43 -8.65 4.70
CA PHE A 52 -2.60 -7.84 5.59
C PHE A 52 -2.57 -8.36 7.03
N GLN A 53 -3.06 -9.58 7.27
CA GLN A 53 -2.98 -10.24 8.58
C GLN A 53 -1.54 -10.60 8.97
N LYS A 54 -0.62 -10.62 8.00
CA LYS A 54 0.80 -10.95 8.16
C LYS A 54 1.72 -9.87 7.55
N LEU A 55 1.20 -8.66 7.34
CA LEU A 55 2.05 -7.50 7.06
C LEU A 55 2.87 -7.16 8.31
#